data_AF-A0A1Y1ZZ69-F1
#
_entry.id   AF-A0A1Y1ZZ69-F1
#
_cell.length_a   1.000
_cell.length_b   1.000
_cell.length_c   1.000
_cell.angle_alpha   90.00
_cell.angle_beta   90.00
_cell.angle_gamma   90.00
#
_symmetry.space_group_name_H-M   'P 1'
#
loop_
_entity.id
_entity.type
_entity.pdbx_description
1 polymer ?
#
loop_
_entity_poly.entity_id
_entity_poly.type
_entity_poly.pdbx_seq_one_letter_code
_entity_poly.pdbx_strand_id
1 'polypeptide(L)'
;MSPTLVSLPPEILFNVLSYSSPFNPTLLPLHPLYTLAASNSYLRSVVEEFARGLLKQHASINMQIVRRGTGVTRGGTQRTVCRHRWMKWLKSTCWHCRRKSERAAILDATMTCCKACDRRVYPKMTMTDATTTHGLSKLDLFTPNILHPSLPPLTIGSYMCMGSDALMLSLPDVLARKSYVHGLLGPEKAAGVAYLRRRAAAHERMMMHVGYSLVLGKWSKNPDDWYKWRDDGRCRSLQTKEGREQYVKEALEREWAVMGMDIGGERKMERCDEGKTEESAVVVD
;
A
#
# COMPACT_ATOMS: atom_id res chain seq x y z
N MET A 1 23.42 -35.00 6.34
CA MET A 1 22.99 -34.21 5.16
C MET A 1 21.93 -33.24 5.61
N SER A 2 22.15 -31.94 5.45
CA SER A 2 21.13 -30.94 5.76
C SER A 2 19.98 -31.04 4.75
N PRO A 3 18.71 -30.93 5.19
CA PRO A 3 17.58 -30.98 4.29
C PRO A 3 17.65 -29.83 3.28
N THR A 4 17.51 -30.14 1.99
CA THR A 4 17.46 -29.16 0.90
C THR A 4 16.04 -29.05 0.35
N LEU A 5 15.69 -27.93 -0.28
CA LEU A 5 14.35 -27.71 -0.83
C LEU A 5 13.91 -28.83 -1.81
N VAL A 6 14.87 -29.40 -2.55
CA VAL A 6 14.63 -30.50 -3.52
C VAL A 6 14.27 -31.81 -2.83
N SER A 7 14.68 -32.00 -1.57
CA SER A 7 14.37 -33.21 -0.78
C SER A 7 12.99 -33.18 -0.11
N LEU A 8 12.26 -32.07 -0.22
CA LEU A 8 10.92 -31.95 0.38
C LEU A 8 9.85 -32.67 -0.47
N PRO A 9 8.83 -33.27 0.17
CA PRO A 9 7.67 -33.80 -0.52
C PRO A 9 6.92 -32.71 -1.32
N PRO A 10 6.30 -33.06 -2.46
CA PRO A 10 5.54 -32.11 -3.29
C PRO A 10 4.46 -31.32 -2.54
N GLU A 11 3.82 -31.91 -1.53
CA GLU A 11 2.77 -31.29 -0.73
C GLU A 11 3.31 -30.10 0.06
N ILE A 12 4.51 -30.26 0.65
CA ILE A 12 5.19 -29.19 1.38
C ILE A 12 5.61 -28.10 0.40
N LEU A 13 6.12 -28.48 -0.77
CA LEU A 13 6.48 -27.51 -1.80
C LEU A 13 5.26 -26.72 -2.31
N PHE A 14 4.11 -27.37 -2.52
CA PHE A 14 2.88 -26.66 -2.89
C PHE A 14 2.44 -25.69 -1.80
N ASN A 15 2.58 -26.08 -0.53
CA ASN A 15 2.29 -25.18 0.59
C ASN A 15 3.23 -23.97 0.56
N VAL A 16 4.54 -24.17 0.40
CA VAL A 16 5.53 -23.09 0.25
C VAL A 16 5.18 -22.18 -0.94
N LEU A 17 4.81 -22.75 -2.09
CA LEU A 17 4.40 -22.01 -3.28
C LEU A 17 3.14 -21.17 -3.04
N SER A 18 2.21 -21.63 -2.21
CA SER A 18 0.99 -20.88 -1.86
C SER A 18 1.30 -19.57 -1.12
N TYR A 19 2.37 -19.54 -0.31
CA TYR A 19 2.86 -18.34 0.38
C TYR A 19 3.82 -17.48 -0.47
N SER A 20 4.23 -17.97 -1.65
CA SER A 20 5.16 -17.26 -2.54
C SER A 20 4.52 -16.14 -3.39
N SER A 21 3.38 -15.60 -2.94
CA SER A 21 2.57 -14.63 -3.70
C SER A 21 2.25 -15.11 -5.14
N PRO A 22 1.72 -16.33 -5.34
CA PRO A 22 1.53 -16.90 -6.67
C PRO A 22 0.51 -16.14 -7.52
N PHE A 23 -0.21 -15.22 -6.91
CA PHE A 23 -1.23 -14.42 -7.55
C PHE A 23 -0.77 -13.02 -7.95
N ASN A 24 0.47 -12.61 -7.66
CA ASN A 24 0.92 -11.24 -7.90
C ASN A 24 1.69 -11.11 -9.24
N PRO A 25 1.04 -10.66 -10.33
CA PRO A 25 1.68 -10.57 -11.63
C PRO A 25 2.66 -9.39 -11.76
N THR A 26 2.71 -8.48 -10.77
CA THR A 26 3.61 -7.31 -10.78
C THR A 26 5.05 -7.68 -10.50
N LEU A 27 5.29 -8.86 -9.92
CA LEU A 27 6.64 -9.37 -9.62
C LEU A 27 7.39 -9.89 -10.86
N LEU A 28 6.79 -9.87 -12.05
CA LEU A 28 7.47 -10.34 -13.26
C LEU A 28 8.57 -9.37 -13.71
N PRO A 29 9.74 -9.88 -14.18
CA PRO A 29 10.05 -11.29 -14.45
C PRO A 29 10.53 -12.09 -13.21
N LEU A 30 10.82 -11.42 -12.09
CA LEU A 30 11.38 -11.99 -10.85
C LEU A 30 10.36 -12.78 -10.00
N HIS A 31 9.28 -13.25 -10.61
CA HIS A 31 8.20 -13.91 -9.90
C HIS A 31 8.69 -15.22 -9.28
N PRO A 32 8.38 -15.55 -8.01
CA PRO A 32 8.90 -16.74 -7.33
C PRO A 32 8.69 -18.06 -8.10
N LEU A 33 7.52 -18.26 -8.73
CA LEU A 33 7.28 -19.39 -9.63
C LEU A 33 8.30 -19.48 -10.80
N TYR A 34 8.71 -18.36 -11.39
CA TYR A 34 9.71 -18.35 -12.46
C TYR A 34 11.10 -18.66 -11.94
N THR A 35 11.48 -18.03 -10.83
CA THR A 35 12.79 -18.23 -10.18
C THR A 35 12.96 -19.68 -9.74
N LEU A 36 11.95 -20.28 -9.10
CA LEU A 36 11.98 -21.69 -8.66
C LEU A 36 11.95 -22.67 -9.82
N ALA A 37 11.23 -22.36 -10.90
CA ALA A 37 11.22 -23.21 -12.09
C ALA A 37 12.54 -23.14 -12.90
N ALA A 38 13.31 -22.07 -12.74
CA ALA A 38 14.61 -21.90 -13.37
C ALA A 38 15.72 -22.71 -12.66
N SER A 39 15.62 -22.91 -11.35
CA SER A 39 16.71 -23.51 -10.55
C SER A 39 16.95 -25.00 -10.79
N ASN A 40 15.89 -25.83 -10.87
CA ASN A 40 16.02 -27.27 -11.10
C ASN A 40 14.82 -27.84 -11.87
N SER A 41 15.05 -28.89 -12.68
CA SER A 41 14.02 -29.66 -13.38
C SER A 41 12.92 -30.24 -12.48
N TYR A 42 13.24 -30.69 -11.26
CA TYR A 42 12.24 -31.19 -10.29
C TYR A 42 11.32 -30.07 -9.83
N LEU A 43 11.89 -28.96 -9.33
CA LEU A 43 11.13 -27.79 -8.88
C LEU A 43 10.31 -27.18 -10.03
N ARG A 44 10.84 -27.21 -11.25
CA ARG A 44 10.08 -26.85 -12.45
C ARG A 44 8.83 -27.71 -12.61
N SER A 45 8.94 -29.03 -12.50
CA SER A 45 7.79 -29.93 -12.59
C SER A 45 6.76 -29.62 -11.50
N VAL A 46 7.21 -29.40 -10.27
CA VAL A 46 6.35 -29.04 -9.13
C VAL A 46 5.61 -27.72 -9.40
N VAL A 47 6.31 -26.67 -9.84
CA VAL A 47 5.71 -25.37 -10.18
C VAL A 47 4.69 -25.50 -11.31
N GLU A 48 4.97 -26.31 -12.34
CA GLU A 48 4.05 -26.51 -13.46
C GLU A 48 2.76 -27.20 -13.03
N GLU A 49 2.85 -28.21 -12.17
CA GLU A 49 1.68 -28.90 -11.60
C GLU A 49 0.88 -27.98 -10.67
N PHE A 50 1.56 -27.18 -9.84
CA PHE A 50 0.93 -26.18 -8.99
C PHE A 50 0.17 -25.13 -9.83
N ALA A 51 0.80 -24.56 -10.86
CA ALA A 51 0.17 -23.61 -11.76
C ALA A 51 -1.01 -24.23 -12.54
N ARG A 52 -0.94 -25.52 -12.88
CA ARG A 52 -2.09 -26.24 -13.47
C ARG A 52 -3.26 -26.31 -12.49
N GLY A 53 -3.00 -26.60 -11.21
CA GLY A 53 -4.00 -26.56 -10.15
C GLY A 53 -4.71 -25.21 -10.09
N LEU A 54 -3.94 -24.12 -10.06
CA LEU A 54 -4.47 -22.75 -10.05
C LEU A 54 -5.34 -22.44 -11.28
N LEU A 55 -4.89 -22.80 -12.48
CA LEU A 55 -5.65 -22.61 -13.72
C LEU A 55 -6.96 -23.41 -13.72
N LYS A 56 -6.95 -24.62 -13.20
CA LYS A 56 -8.15 -25.45 -13.07
C LYS A 56 -9.15 -24.83 -12.07
N GLN A 57 -8.67 -24.39 -10.91
CA GLN A 57 -9.49 -23.82 -9.84
C GLN A 57 -10.08 -22.46 -10.20
N HIS A 58 -9.25 -21.53 -10.71
CA HIS A 58 -9.65 -20.12 -10.86
C HIS A 58 -10.08 -19.77 -12.28
N ALA A 59 -9.47 -20.37 -13.30
CA ALA A 59 -9.77 -20.07 -14.70
C ALA A 59 -10.75 -21.06 -15.32
N SER A 60 -11.09 -22.16 -14.63
CA SER A 60 -11.81 -23.32 -15.20
C SER A 60 -11.14 -23.85 -16.48
N ILE A 61 -9.83 -23.61 -16.63
CA ILE A 61 -9.04 -24.09 -17.77
C ILE A 61 -8.56 -25.48 -17.40
N ASN A 62 -9.21 -26.49 -17.95
CA ASN A 62 -8.73 -27.86 -17.82
C ASN A 62 -7.60 -28.09 -18.83
N MET A 63 -6.36 -27.99 -18.37
CA MET A 63 -5.23 -28.47 -19.15
C MET A 63 -5.13 -29.96 -18.91
N GLN A 64 -5.81 -30.74 -19.75
CA GLN A 64 -5.46 -32.15 -19.88
C GLN A 64 -3.97 -32.20 -20.21
N ILE A 65 -3.26 -33.02 -19.44
CA ILE A 65 -1.85 -33.27 -19.69
C ILE A 65 -1.79 -33.74 -21.14
N VAL A 66 -1.06 -33.03 -22.01
CA VAL A 66 -0.59 -33.61 -23.27
C VAL A 66 0.41 -34.71 -22.88
N ARG A 67 -0.11 -35.81 -22.33
CA ARG A 67 0.60 -37.03 -22.01
C ARG A 67 0.43 -37.88 -23.25
N ARG A 68 1.46 -37.78 -24.10
CA ARG A 68 1.89 -38.74 -25.14
C ARG A 68 0.84 -39.79 -25.53
N GLY A 69 0.24 -39.59 -26.70
CA GLY A 69 -0.42 -40.64 -27.47
C GLY A 69 -0.25 -40.32 -28.95
N THR A 70 0.69 -41.04 -29.59
CA THR A 70 0.66 -41.44 -31.01
C THR A 70 0.08 -40.44 -32.01
N GLY A 71 0.94 -39.64 -32.63
CA GLY A 71 0.54 -38.81 -33.76
C GLY A 71 1.54 -37.71 -34.01
N VAL A 72 2.55 -38.02 -34.83
CA VAL A 72 3.42 -37.01 -35.42
C VAL A 72 2.56 -36.10 -36.29
N THR A 73 2.03 -35.02 -35.74
CA THR A 73 1.71 -33.83 -36.53
C THR A 73 2.99 -33.02 -36.64
N ARG A 74 3.61 -33.09 -37.82
CA ARG A 74 4.66 -32.18 -38.29
C ARG A 74 4.17 -30.73 -38.09
N GLY A 75 4.65 -30.10 -37.02
CA GLY A 75 4.25 -28.75 -36.60
C GLY A 75 4.18 -28.69 -35.08
N GLY A 76 5.34 -28.51 -34.44
CA GLY A 76 5.54 -28.72 -33.00
C GLY A 76 4.50 -28.01 -32.11
N THR A 77 3.62 -28.79 -31.50
CA THR A 77 2.81 -28.37 -30.36
C THR A 77 3.72 -28.04 -29.19
N GLN A 78 4.11 -26.77 -29.10
CA GLN A 78 4.78 -26.17 -27.95
C GLN A 78 4.07 -26.63 -26.67
N ARG A 79 4.79 -27.35 -25.81
CA ARG A 79 4.30 -27.76 -24.49
C ARG A 79 3.94 -26.49 -23.73
N THR A 80 2.65 -26.13 -23.67
CA THR A 80 2.24 -24.84 -23.10
C THR A 80 2.63 -24.78 -21.64
N VAL A 81 3.50 -23.85 -21.31
CA VAL A 81 4.03 -23.63 -19.97
C VAL A 81 2.91 -23.07 -19.07
N CYS A 82 2.46 -23.88 -18.11
CA CYS A 82 1.33 -23.62 -17.22
C CYS A 82 1.55 -22.33 -16.42
N ARG A 83 2.75 -22.13 -15.87
CA ARG A 83 3.09 -20.90 -15.13
C ARG A 83 2.96 -19.63 -15.98
N HIS A 84 3.31 -19.69 -17.27
CA HIS A 84 3.18 -18.55 -18.18
C HIS A 84 1.72 -18.24 -18.48
N ARG A 85 0.91 -19.29 -18.72
CA ARG A 85 -0.53 -19.13 -18.93
C ARG A 85 -1.23 -18.60 -17.68
N TRP A 86 -0.83 -19.04 -16.50
CA TRP A 86 -1.31 -18.53 -15.23
C TRP A 86 -1.02 -17.03 -15.08
N MET A 87 0.21 -16.59 -15.33
CA MET A 87 0.54 -15.16 -15.30
C MET A 87 -0.23 -14.34 -16.34
N LYS A 88 -0.39 -14.88 -17.55
CA LYS A 88 -1.21 -14.23 -18.59
C LYS A 88 -2.65 -14.09 -18.13
N TRP A 89 -3.22 -15.13 -17.52
CA TRP A 89 -4.58 -15.09 -16.96
C TRP A 89 -4.69 -14.02 -15.87
N LEU A 90 -3.76 -14.00 -14.92
CA LEU A 90 -3.72 -12.99 -13.86
C LEU A 90 -3.67 -11.55 -14.39
N LYS A 91 -2.97 -11.29 -15.50
CA LYS A 91 -2.84 -9.95 -16.11
C LYS A 91 -4.02 -9.53 -16.99
N SER A 92 -4.78 -10.48 -17.53
CA SER A 92 -5.76 -10.22 -18.59
C SER A 92 -7.19 -10.63 -18.24
N THR A 93 -7.41 -11.15 -17.03
CA THR A 93 -8.72 -11.63 -16.60
C THR A 93 -9.07 -11.06 -15.22
N CYS A 94 -10.28 -10.52 -15.11
CA CYS A 94 -10.82 -10.07 -13.83
C CYS A 94 -11.03 -11.27 -12.90
N TRP A 95 -10.47 -11.22 -11.70
CA TRP A 95 -10.51 -12.34 -10.76
C TRP A 95 -11.93 -12.71 -10.31
N HIS A 96 -12.81 -11.73 -10.15
CA HIS A 96 -14.16 -11.98 -9.65
C HIS A 96 -15.15 -12.46 -10.71
N CYS A 97 -15.15 -11.83 -11.90
CA CYS A 97 -16.14 -12.15 -12.94
C CYS A 97 -15.58 -12.99 -14.10
N ARG A 98 -14.27 -13.25 -14.10
CA ARG A 98 -13.55 -14.02 -15.13
C ARG A 98 -13.66 -13.47 -16.55
N ARG A 99 -14.11 -12.23 -16.71
CA ARG A 99 -14.12 -11.51 -18.00
C ARG A 99 -12.76 -10.89 -18.27
N LYS A 100 -12.45 -10.66 -19.55
CA LYS A 100 -11.22 -9.98 -19.97
C LYS A 100 -11.15 -8.59 -19.33
N SER A 101 -10.00 -8.28 -18.74
CA SER A 101 -9.69 -6.99 -18.12
C SER A 101 -8.19 -6.89 -17.97
N GLU A 102 -7.60 -5.73 -18.26
CA GLU A 102 -6.17 -5.47 -18.03
C GLU A 102 -5.94 -4.48 -16.89
N ARG A 103 -7.04 -3.87 -16.40
CA ARG A 103 -7.02 -2.94 -15.29
C ARG A 103 -6.80 -3.67 -13.96
N ALA A 104 -5.93 -3.12 -13.12
CA ALA A 104 -5.78 -3.53 -11.73
C ALA A 104 -6.89 -2.94 -10.83
N ALA A 105 -7.23 -3.63 -9.74
CA ALA A 105 -8.10 -3.09 -8.70
C ALA A 105 -7.44 -1.84 -8.08
N ILE A 106 -8.25 -0.87 -7.67
CA ILE A 106 -7.68 0.41 -7.20
C ILE A 106 -6.95 0.23 -5.87
N LEU A 107 -7.56 -0.49 -4.93
CA LEU A 107 -7.00 -0.69 -3.59
C LEU A 107 -6.01 -1.87 -3.52
N ASP A 108 -5.89 -2.65 -4.60
CA ASP A 108 -4.98 -3.79 -4.69
C ASP A 108 -4.44 -3.92 -6.12
N ALA A 109 -3.28 -3.31 -6.35
CA ALA A 109 -2.63 -3.31 -7.66
C ALA A 109 -2.15 -4.71 -8.10
N THR A 110 -2.10 -5.68 -7.18
CA THR A 110 -1.69 -7.06 -7.51
C THR A 110 -2.82 -7.84 -8.19
N MET A 111 -4.05 -7.34 -8.12
CA MET A 111 -5.22 -8.05 -8.60
C MET A 111 -5.84 -7.38 -9.83
N THR A 112 -5.98 -8.13 -10.92
CA THR A 112 -6.70 -7.64 -12.10
C THR A 112 -8.20 -7.66 -11.86
N CYS A 113 -8.85 -6.51 -12.05
CA CYS A 113 -10.26 -6.32 -11.75
C CYS A 113 -10.95 -5.35 -12.70
N CYS A 114 -12.10 -5.76 -13.25
CA CYS A 114 -12.92 -4.86 -14.05
C CYS A 114 -13.59 -3.79 -13.17
N LYS A 115 -13.98 -2.65 -13.77
CA LYS A 115 -14.60 -1.52 -13.07
C LYS A 115 -15.83 -1.90 -12.23
N ALA A 116 -16.67 -2.78 -12.75
CA ALA A 116 -17.91 -3.18 -12.07
C ALA A 116 -17.61 -4.01 -10.81
N CYS A 117 -16.72 -5.00 -10.91
CA CYS A 117 -16.31 -5.80 -9.75
C CYS A 117 -15.53 -4.96 -8.73
N ASP A 118 -14.63 -4.08 -9.20
CA ASP A 118 -13.86 -3.20 -8.33
C ASP A 118 -14.75 -2.26 -7.51
N ARG A 119 -15.85 -1.74 -8.08
CA ARG A 119 -16.84 -0.94 -7.33
C ARG A 119 -17.62 -1.77 -6.32
N ARG A 120 -17.95 -3.03 -6.65
CA ARG A 120 -18.76 -3.91 -5.80
C ARG A 120 -17.99 -4.51 -4.63
N VAL A 121 -16.76 -4.96 -4.88
CA VAL A 121 -15.96 -5.72 -3.90
C VAL A 121 -15.11 -4.79 -3.04
N TYR A 122 -14.62 -3.68 -3.60
CA TYR A 122 -13.74 -2.73 -2.91
C TYR A 122 -14.47 -1.40 -2.73
N PRO A 123 -15.35 -1.29 -1.70
CA PRO A 123 -15.97 -0.03 -1.36
C PRO A 123 -14.88 0.97 -0.97
N LYS A 124 -14.92 2.13 -1.60
CA LYS A 124 -13.89 3.15 -1.52
C LYS A 124 -14.49 4.53 -1.61
N MET A 125 -13.80 5.51 -1.07
CA MET A 125 -14.22 6.91 -1.06
C MET A 125 -13.05 7.85 -1.31
N THR A 126 -13.34 9.08 -1.74
CA THR A 126 -12.30 10.08 -1.93
C THR A 126 -11.88 10.70 -0.60
N MET A 127 -10.69 11.31 -0.56
CA MET A 127 -10.25 12.10 0.60
C MET A 127 -11.25 13.23 0.91
N THR A 128 -11.77 13.91 -0.11
CA THR A 128 -12.76 14.98 0.04
C THR A 128 -14.05 14.45 0.66
N ASP A 129 -14.53 13.28 0.24
CA ASP A 129 -15.73 12.65 0.82
C ASP A 129 -15.51 12.28 2.29
N ALA A 130 -14.33 11.73 2.64
CA ALA A 130 -13.99 11.41 4.02
C ALA A 130 -13.95 12.66 4.92
N THR A 131 -13.37 13.75 4.44
CA THR A 131 -13.35 15.02 5.18
C THR A 131 -14.74 15.66 5.30
N THR A 132 -15.52 15.68 4.23
CA THR A 132 -16.84 16.34 4.22
C THR A 132 -17.91 15.54 4.95
N THR A 133 -17.94 14.21 4.77
CA THR A 133 -18.99 13.33 5.28
C THR A 133 -18.68 12.79 6.67
N HIS A 134 -17.40 12.60 7.00
CA HIS A 134 -16.97 12.02 8.29
C HIS A 134 -16.19 12.98 9.17
N GLY A 135 -15.90 14.19 8.68
CA GLY A 135 -15.18 15.22 9.45
C GLY A 135 -13.74 14.82 9.81
N LEU A 136 -13.14 13.91 9.03
CA LEU A 136 -11.76 13.47 9.23
C LEU A 136 -10.80 14.36 8.47
N SER A 137 -9.79 14.86 9.16
CA SER A 137 -8.73 15.66 8.55
C SER A 137 -7.71 14.77 7.84
N LYS A 138 -6.81 15.38 7.05
CA LYS A 138 -5.67 14.67 6.44
C LYS A 138 -4.75 14.04 7.50
N LEU A 139 -4.53 14.72 8.64
CA LEU A 139 -3.76 14.14 9.75
C LEU A 139 -4.48 12.96 10.42
N ASP A 140 -5.81 12.85 10.34
CA ASP A 140 -6.49 11.66 10.87
C ASP A 140 -6.44 10.48 9.89
N LEU A 141 -6.47 10.77 8.59
CA LEU A 141 -6.53 9.78 7.51
C LEU A 141 -5.17 9.18 7.17
N PHE A 142 -4.13 10.00 7.02
CA PHE A 142 -2.83 9.54 6.51
C PHE A 142 -1.85 9.35 7.65
N THR A 143 -1.72 8.13 8.14
CA THR A 143 -0.84 7.76 9.26
C THR A 143 0.21 6.75 8.83
N PRO A 144 1.33 6.60 9.56
CA PRO A 144 1.72 7.36 10.75
C PRO A 144 2.04 8.83 10.44
N ASN A 145 1.85 9.71 11.43
CA ASN A 145 2.23 11.13 11.35
C ASN A 145 2.43 11.75 12.74
N ILE A 146 2.69 13.06 12.78
CA ILE A 146 2.96 13.81 14.03
C ILE A 146 1.81 13.77 15.04
N LEU A 147 0.55 13.70 14.61
CA LEU A 147 -0.63 13.66 15.48
C LEU A 147 -0.89 12.23 15.97
N HIS A 148 -0.71 11.26 15.07
CA HIS A 148 -1.00 9.83 15.29
C HIS A 148 0.22 8.98 14.88
N PRO A 149 1.28 8.93 15.71
CA PRO A 149 2.53 8.26 15.35
C PRO A 149 2.43 6.72 15.34
N SER A 150 1.53 6.15 16.14
CA SER A 150 1.35 4.70 16.28
C SER A 150 0.21 4.12 15.43
N LEU A 151 -0.60 4.95 14.78
CA LEU A 151 -1.74 4.45 14.00
C LEU A 151 -1.28 3.85 12.66
N PRO A 152 -1.78 2.66 12.30
CA PRO A 152 -1.41 2.02 11.05
C PRO A 152 -1.89 2.82 9.83
N PRO A 153 -1.22 2.75 8.67
CA PRO A 153 -1.70 3.37 7.44
C PRO A 153 -3.04 2.79 7.00
N LEU A 154 -3.87 3.60 6.32
CA LEU A 154 -5.07 3.12 5.65
C LEU A 154 -4.70 2.42 4.33
N THR A 155 -5.55 1.51 3.88
CA THR A 155 -5.46 0.97 2.52
C THR A 155 -5.82 2.06 1.52
N ILE A 156 -4.83 2.43 0.70
CA ILE A 156 -4.96 3.48 -0.31
C ILE A 156 -4.74 2.92 -1.71
N GLY A 157 -5.36 3.57 -2.69
CA GLY A 157 -5.14 3.29 -4.10
C GLY A 157 -5.23 4.56 -4.91
N SER A 158 -4.59 4.60 -6.07
CA SER A 158 -4.71 5.71 -7.01
C SER A 158 -5.14 5.21 -8.39
N TYR A 159 -5.78 6.08 -9.14
CA TYR A 159 -6.04 5.87 -10.56
C TYR A 159 -6.03 7.19 -11.31
N MET A 160 -5.66 7.16 -12.59
CA MET A 160 -5.66 8.35 -13.42
C MET A 160 -7.10 8.74 -13.79
N CYS A 161 -7.47 9.97 -13.46
CA CYS A 161 -8.76 10.58 -13.78
C CYS A 161 -8.51 11.97 -14.38
N MET A 162 -8.93 12.18 -15.62
CA MET A 162 -8.79 13.47 -16.33
C MET A 162 -7.35 14.02 -16.33
N GLY A 163 -6.35 13.14 -16.50
CA GLY A 163 -4.93 13.53 -16.53
C GLY A 163 -4.27 13.78 -15.17
N SER A 164 -4.98 13.52 -14.06
CA SER A 164 -4.46 13.64 -12.70
C SER A 164 -4.66 12.36 -11.90
N ASP A 165 -3.82 12.09 -10.91
CA ASP A 165 -4.00 10.94 -10.02
C ASP A 165 -5.09 11.23 -8.98
N ALA A 166 -6.16 10.44 -9.04
CA ALA A 166 -7.21 10.45 -8.04
C ALA A 166 -6.92 9.41 -6.96
N LEU A 167 -6.78 9.87 -5.72
CA LEU A 167 -6.55 9.03 -4.54
C LEU A 167 -7.88 8.52 -3.97
N MET A 168 -7.93 7.21 -3.73
CA MET A 168 -9.06 6.49 -3.16
C MET A 168 -8.65 5.83 -1.84
N LEU A 169 -9.52 5.93 -0.85
CA LEU A 169 -9.36 5.33 0.47
C LEU A 169 -10.33 4.15 0.61
N SER A 170 -9.88 3.08 1.26
CA SER A 170 -10.77 1.99 1.69
C SER A 170 -11.86 2.52 2.62
N LEU A 171 -13.12 2.35 2.23
CA LEU A 171 -14.26 2.77 3.04
C LEU A 171 -14.26 2.12 4.45
N PRO A 172 -14.09 0.79 4.60
CA PRO A 172 -14.08 0.19 5.94
C PRO A 172 -12.96 0.76 6.82
N ASP A 173 -11.78 1.03 6.27
CA ASP A 173 -10.66 1.61 7.03
C ASP A 173 -10.98 3.04 7.47
N VAL A 174 -11.61 3.84 6.62
CA VAL A 174 -12.06 5.20 6.97
C VAL A 174 -13.12 5.18 8.05
N LEU A 175 -14.08 4.24 8.01
CA LEU A 175 -15.12 4.12 9.04
C LEU A 175 -14.54 3.63 10.38
N ALA A 176 -13.58 2.71 10.35
CA ALA A 176 -12.84 2.31 11.55
C ALA A 176 -12.05 3.49 12.13
N ARG A 177 -11.36 4.26 11.27
CA ARG A 177 -10.63 5.47 11.67
C ARG A 177 -11.56 6.52 12.26
N LYS A 178 -12.73 6.73 11.65
CA LYS A 178 -13.78 7.62 12.16
C LYS A 178 -14.18 7.22 13.57
N SER A 179 -14.52 5.95 13.77
CA SER A 179 -14.96 5.44 15.06
C SER A 179 -13.90 5.65 16.14
N TYR A 180 -12.63 5.40 15.82
CA TYR A 180 -11.50 5.64 16.72
C TYR A 180 -11.35 7.14 17.08
N VAL A 181 -11.22 8.02 16.07
CA VAL A 181 -10.99 9.46 16.30
C VAL A 181 -12.19 10.11 16.98
N HIS A 182 -13.41 9.75 16.60
CA HIS A 182 -14.62 10.27 17.25
C HIS A 182 -14.74 9.78 18.69
N GLY A 183 -14.30 8.55 18.98
CA GLY A 183 -14.18 8.03 20.34
C GLY A 183 -13.24 8.87 21.20
N LEU A 184 -12.09 9.28 20.65
CA LEU A 184 -11.12 10.14 21.36
C LEU A 184 -11.64 11.56 21.60
N LEU A 185 -12.35 12.13 20.62
CA LEU A 185 -12.88 13.50 20.73
C LEU A 185 -14.05 13.62 21.72
N GLY A 186 -14.72 12.51 22.03
CA GLY A 186 -15.95 12.47 22.80
C GLY A 186 -17.20 12.86 21.99
N PRO A 187 -18.40 12.52 22.47
CA PRO A 187 -19.64 12.61 21.71
C PRO A 187 -20.02 14.05 21.31
N GLU A 188 -19.78 15.03 22.18
CA GLU A 188 -20.13 16.43 21.94
C GLU A 188 -19.34 17.01 20.75
N LYS A 189 -18.02 16.83 20.76
CA LYS A 189 -17.13 17.34 19.70
C LYS A 189 -17.27 16.53 18.41
N ALA A 190 -17.47 15.21 18.51
CA ALA A 190 -17.67 14.34 17.36
C ALA A 190 -18.98 14.64 16.62
N ALA A 191 -20.05 15.05 17.33
CA ALA A 191 -21.31 15.47 16.71
C ALA A 191 -21.25 16.89 16.10
N GLY A 192 -20.34 17.73 16.59
CA GLY A 192 -20.20 19.13 16.17
C GLY A 192 -19.55 19.30 14.80
N VAL A 193 -20.34 19.35 13.72
CA VAL A 193 -19.83 19.58 12.34
C VAL A 193 -18.95 20.84 12.23
N ALA A 194 -19.35 21.94 12.88
CA ALA A 194 -18.57 23.18 12.89
C ALA A 194 -17.22 23.01 13.61
N TYR A 195 -17.17 22.21 14.67
CA TYR A 195 -15.94 21.88 15.38
C TYR A 195 -15.00 21.06 14.48
N LEU A 196 -15.49 19.98 13.87
CA LEU A 196 -14.69 19.11 12.99
C LEU A 196 -14.13 19.90 11.79
N ARG A 197 -14.90 20.83 11.22
CA ARG A 197 -14.43 21.71 10.14
C ARG A 197 -13.30 22.63 10.60
N ARG A 198 -13.43 23.24 11.78
CA ARG A 198 -12.37 24.08 12.37
C ARG A 198 -11.11 23.28 12.68
N ARG A 199 -11.27 22.07 13.20
CA ARG A 199 -10.18 21.13 13.49
C ARG A 199 -9.43 20.74 12.21
N ALA A 200 -10.14 20.35 11.15
CA ALA A 200 -9.52 20.07 9.86
C ALA A 200 -8.72 21.27 9.32
N ALA A 201 -9.25 22.49 9.41
CA ALA A 201 -8.53 23.70 9.01
C ALA A 201 -7.31 24.00 9.91
N ALA A 202 -7.39 23.71 11.21
CA ALA A 202 -6.26 23.83 12.13
C ALA A 202 -5.14 22.85 11.76
N HIS A 203 -5.50 21.61 11.44
CA HIS A 203 -4.54 20.60 10.97
C HIS A 203 -3.87 21.01 9.66
N GLU A 204 -4.61 21.59 8.71
CA GLU A 204 -4.00 22.13 7.48
C GLU A 204 -2.98 23.24 7.76
N ARG A 205 -3.26 24.12 8.72
CA ARG A 205 -2.28 25.11 9.16
C ARG A 205 -1.07 24.47 9.83
N MET A 206 -1.26 23.45 10.67
CA MET A 206 -0.15 22.72 11.29
C MET A 206 0.77 22.12 10.23
N MET A 207 0.21 21.41 9.24
CA MET A 207 0.99 20.82 8.14
C MET A 207 1.77 21.87 7.36
N MET A 208 1.17 23.03 7.14
CA MET A 208 1.85 24.16 6.51
C MET A 208 3.06 24.63 7.34
N HIS A 209 2.96 24.69 8.67
CA HIS A 209 4.08 25.10 9.53
C HIS A 209 5.16 24.01 9.64
N VAL A 210 4.79 22.73 9.60
CA VAL A 210 5.77 21.62 9.63
C VAL A 210 6.49 21.50 8.28
N GLY A 211 5.84 21.92 7.20
CA GLY A 211 6.41 21.85 5.85
C GLY A 211 6.28 20.48 5.22
N TYR A 212 5.18 19.79 5.52
CA TYR A 212 4.84 18.55 4.84
C TYR A 212 3.69 18.77 3.87
N SER A 213 3.79 18.14 2.71
CA SER A 213 2.68 17.94 1.78
C SER A 213 2.33 16.46 1.70
N LEU A 214 1.11 16.18 1.26
CA LEU A 214 0.64 14.84 1.02
C LEU A 214 0.75 14.54 -0.48
N VAL A 215 1.59 13.57 -0.85
CA VAL A 215 1.78 13.11 -2.22
C VAL A 215 1.41 11.63 -2.29
N LEU A 216 0.36 11.30 -3.05
CA LEU A 216 -0.13 9.92 -3.23
C LEU A 216 -0.33 9.17 -1.90
N GLY A 217 -0.86 9.86 -0.89
CA GLY A 217 -1.13 9.30 0.44
C GLY A 217 0.09 9.16 1.36
N LYS A 218 1.27 9.65 0.94
CA LYS A 218 2.48 9.70 1.77
C LYS A 218 2.85 11.14 2.12
N TRP A 219 3.34 11.32 3.34
CA TRP A 219 3.90 12.61 3.77
C TRP A 219 5.27 12.80 3.12
N SER A 220 5.45 13.96 2.47
CA SER A 220 6.72 14.37 1.89
C SER A 220 7.11 15.73 2.45
N LYS A 221 8.38 15.88 2.84
CA LYS A 221 8.91 17.15 3.29
C LYS A 221 9.03 18.07 2.08
N ASN A 222 8.42 19.25 2.17
CA ASN A 222 8.55 20.27 1.14
C ASN A 222 9.99 20.79 1.10
N PRO A 223 10.49 21.21 -0.07
CA PRO A 223 11.74 21.95 -0.17
C PRO A 223 11.70 23.19 0.74
N ASP A 224 12.80 23.56 1.37
CA ASP A 224 12.83 24.68 2.32
C ASP A 224 12.40 26.02 1.69
N ASP A 225 12.53 26.15 0.36
CA ASP A 225 12.11 27.32 -0.41
C ASP A 225 10.60 27.39 -0.70
N TRP A 226 9.83 26.35 -0.39
CA TRP A 226 8.36 26.34 -0.54
C TRP A 226 7.69 27.52 0.18
N TYR A 227 8.28 27.96 1.29
CA TYR A 227 7.75 29.04 2.12
C TYR A 227 7.97 30.42 1.52
N LYS A 228 8.98 30.60 0.66
CA LYS A 228 9.33 31.90 0.06
C LYS A 228 8.24 32.42 -0.88
N TRP A 229 7.38 31.53 -1.38
CA TRP A 229 6.29 31.86 -2.30
C TRP A 229 4.99 32.33 -1.62
N ARG A 230 4.93 32.31 -0.28
CA ARG A 230 3.74 32.69 0.51
C ARG A 230 4.05 33.74 1.59
N ASP A 231 4.93 34.67 1.29
CA ASP A 231 5.21 35.82 2.15
C ASP A 231 4.12 36.90 2.02
N ASP A 232 2.86 36.49 2.17
CA ASP A 232 1.69 37.36 2.02
C ASP A 232 1.47 38.26 3.26
N GLY A 233 2.42 38.27 4.22
CA GLY A 233 2.32 39.03 5.47
C GLY A 233 1.31 38.49 6.50
N ARG A 234 0.80 37.26 6.36
CA ARG A 234 -0.41 36.82 7.10
C ARG A 234 -0.21 36.15 8.47
N CYS A 235 0.99 35.67 8.85
CA CYS A 235 1.22 35.08 10.20
C CYS A 235 2.66 35.22 10.69
N ARG A 236 2.88 35.86 11.85
CA ARG A 236 4.21 35.97 12.50
C ARG A 236 4.84 34.60 12.80
N SER A 237 4.02 33.59 13.11
CA SER A 237 4.48 32.21 13.40
C SER A 237 5.09 31.48 12.19
N LEU A 238 4.92 31.99 10.96
CA LEU A 238 5.53 31.42 9.75
C LEU A 238 6.89 32.04 9.41
N GLN A 239 7.29 33.14 10.06
CA GLN A 239 8.49 33.91 9.70
C GLN A 239 9.79 33.21 10.09
N THR A 240 9.82 32.60 11.28
CA THR A 240 11.01 31.90 11.80
C THR A 240 10.76 30.41 11.91
N LYS A 241 11.83 29.61 11.83
CA LYS A 241 11.74 28.15 12.00
C LYS A 241 11.26 27.81 13.41
N GLU A 242 11.79 28.49 14.41
CA GLU A 242 11.47 28.33 15.83
C GLU A 242 10.00 28.68 16.09
N GLY A 243 9.49 29.75 15.46
CA GLY A 243 8.08 30.13 15.55
C GLY A 243 7.14 29.08 14.97
N ARG A 244 7.55 28.42 13.87
CA ARG A 244 6.78 27.32 13.28
C ARG A 244 6.74 26.10 14.17
N GLU A 245 7.90 25.70 14.71
CA GLU A 245 8.02 24.56 15.61
C GLU A 245 7.20 24.77 16.89
N GLN A 246 7.29 25.97 17.48
CA GLN A 246 6.51 26.33 18.67
C GLN A 246 5.00 26.29 18.41
N TYR A 247 4.54 26.85 17.27
CA TYR A 247 3.13 26.80 16.89
C TYR A 247 2.61 25.36 16.75
N VAL A 248 3.39 24.50 16.08
CA VAL A 248 3.03 23.09 15.87
C VAL A 248 2.98 22.35 17.20
N LYS A 249 3.96 22.57 18.08
CA LYS A 249 4.00 21.97 19.41
C LYS A 249 2.76 22.33 20.23
N GLU A 250 2.45 23.62 20.37
CA GLU A 250 1.26 24.07 21.12
C GLU A 250 -0.05 23.57 20.50
N ALA A 251 -0.13 23.50 19.17
CA ALA A 251 -1.30 22.97 18.48
C ALA A 251 -1.47 21.46 18.71
N LEU A 252 -0.38 20.68 18.67
CA LEU A 252 -0.39 19.24 18.98
C LEU A 252 -0.79 18.99 20.43
N GLU A 253 -0.23 19.72 21.39
CA GLU A 253 -0.56 19.60 22.81
C GLU A 253 -2.05 19.86 23.06
N ARG A 254 -2.64 20.88 22.42
CA ARG A 254 -4.08 21.14 22.49
C ARG A 254 -4.90 19.99 21.89
N GLU A 255 -4.51 19.47 20.73
CA GLU A 255 -5.22 18.37 20.08
C GLU A 255 -5.14 17.07 20.89
N TRP A 256 -3.97 16.73 21.44
CA TRP A 256 -3.78 15.57 22.31
C TRP A 256 -4.55 15.70 23.62
N ALA A 257 -4.55 16.88 24.25
CA ALA A 257 -5.35 17.14 25.44
C ALA A 257 -6.85 16.97 25.16
N VAL A 258 -7.32 17.43 24.01
CA VAL A 258 -8.72 17.24 23.59
C VAL A 258 -9.05 15.77 23.33
N MET A 259 -8.11 14.99 22.82
CA MET A 259 -8.26 13.56 22.55
C MET A 259 -7.99 12.66 23.78
N GLY A 260 -7.63 13.24 24.93
CA GLY A 260 -7.25 12.47 26.12
C GLY A 260 -5.98 11.65 25.92
N MET A 261 -5.08 12.07 25.03
CA MET A 261 -3.81 11.41 24.75
C MET A 261 -2.72 12.01 25.63
N ASP A 262 -2.34 11.31 26.71
CA ASP A 262 -1.18 11.68 27.52
C ASP A 262 0.12 11.27 26.81
N ILE A 263 0.69 12.17 26.02
CA ILE A 263 2.04 12.00 25.44
C ILE A 263 3.13 12.59 26.37
N GLY A 264 2.74 13.17 27.50
CA GLY A 264 3.64 13.72 28.53
C GLY A 264 4.50 12.69 29.28
N GLY A 265 4.33 11.39 29.02
CA GLY A 265 5.28 10.36 29.47
C GLY A 265 6.43 10.26 28.49
N GLU A 266 7.57 10.88 28.81
CA GLU A 266 8.84 10.86 28.09
C GLU A 266 9.11 9.54 27.34
N ARG A 267 8.77 9.50 26.04
CA ARG A 267 9.48 8.63 25.11
C ARG A 267 10.54 9.49 24.46
N LYS A 268 11.75 9.43 25.02
CA LYS A 268 12.99 9.88 24.36
C LYS A 268 12.94 9.39 22.92
N MET A 269 12.72 10.33 22.02
CA MET A 269 12.90 10.15 20.59
C MET A 269 14.41 9.92 20.44
N GLU A 270 14.84 8.66 20.43
CA GLU A 270 16.21 8.30 20.10
C GLU A 270 16.49 8.91 18.74
N ARG A 271 17.35 9.92 18.78
CA ARG A 271 17.90 10.59 17.62
C ARG A 271 18.58 9.48 16.81
N CYS A 272 18.05 9.18 15.63
CA CYS A 272 18.81 8.44 14.64
C CYS A 272 19.95 9.35 14.20
N ASP A 273 21.04 9.36 14.98
CA ASP A 273 22.29 9.93 14.55
C ASP A 273 22.77 9.11 13.36
N GLU A 274 22.85 9.79 12.23
CA GLU A 274 23.46 9.32 11.00
C GLU A 274 24.90 8.90 11.31
N GLY A 275 25.14 7.59 11.26
CA GLY A 275 26.48 7.02 11.32
C GLY A 275 27.32 7.57 10.17
N LYS A 276 28.20 8.52 10.49
CA LYS A 276 29.40 8.79 9.71
C LYS A 276 30.28 7.56 9.79
N THR A 277 30.30 6.75 8.73
CA THR A 277 31.38 5.79 8.48
C THR A 277 32.63 6.57 8.10
N GLU A 278 33.61 6.59 9.01
CA GLU A 278 34.99 6.93 8.70
C GLU A 278 35.59 5.86 7.79
N GLU A 279 36.04 6.28 6.62
CA GLU A 279 36.75 5.49 5.63
C GLU A 279 38.25 5.55 5.98
N SER A 280 38.75 4.52 6.67
CA SER A 280 40.18 4.33 6.91
C SER A 280 40.80 3.61 5.72
N ALA A 281 41.58 4.36 4.94
CA ALA A 281 42.43 3.83 3.89
C ALA A 281 43.59 3.04 4.51
N VAL A 282 43.62 1.73 4.24
CA VAL A 282 44.80 0.88 4.47
C VAL A 282 45.67 0.97 3.22
N VAL A 283 46.82 1.60 3.37
CA VAL A 283 47.95 1.53 2.46
C VAL A 283 48.55 0.13 2.57
N VAL A 284 48.67 -0.58 1.45
CA VAL A 284 49.42 -1.83 1.33
C VAL A 284 50.68 -1.51 0.55
N ASP A 285 51.83 -1.65 1.20
CA ASP A 285 53.15 -1.83 0.59
C ASP A 285 53.28 -3.27 0.06
#